data_AF-A0A7Y4RFA9-F1
#
_entry.id   AF-A0A7Y4RFA9-F1
#
_cell.length_a   1.000
_cell.length_b   1.000
_cell.length_c   1.000
_cell.angle_alpha   90.00
_cell.angle_beta   90.00
_cell.angle_gamma   90.00
#
_symmetry.space_group_name_H-M   'P 1'
#
loop_
_entity.id
_entity.type
_entity.pdbx_description
1 polymer ?
#
loop_
_entity_poly.entity_id
_entity_poly.type
_entity_poly.pdbx_seq_one_letter_code
_entity_poly.pdbx_strand_id
1 'polypeptide(L)' 'MSDIVTEISTVVAKKVGIPQDKAKQSVVVVIDMLKKKLPPTVAGQLEAILEGNVDLSDGIGLDDAAGLLGGLLGGKK' A
#
# COMPACT_ATOMS: atom_id res chain seq x y z
N MET A 1 -2.93 -7.05 11.98
CA MET A 1 -2.78 -5.78 11.24
C MET A 1 -1.36 -5.77 10.71
N SER A 2 -1.24 -5.76 9.40
CA SER A 2 0.00 -6.07 8.70
C SER A 2 1.01 -4.92 8.77
N ASP A 3 2.30 -5.24 8.68
CA ASP A 3 3.39 -4.27 8.82
C ASP A 3 3.27 -3.11 7.81
N ILE A 4 2.85 -3.42 6.59
CA ILE A 4 2.56 -2.44 5.53
C ILE A 4 1.53 -1.37 5.93
N VAL A 5 0.44 -1.76 6.60
CA VAL A 5 -0.59 -0.79 7.03
C VAL A 5 -0.02 0.15 8.09
N THR A 6 0.86 -0.37 8.95
CA THR A 6 1.52 0.42 9.99
C THR A 6 2.54 1.38 9.37
N GLU A 7 3.32 0.97 8.39
CA GLU A 7 4.27 1.84 7.68
C GLU A 7 3.56 2.96 6.92
N ILE A 8 2.54 2.64 6.13
CA ILE A 8 1.76 3.65 5.39
C ILE A 8 1.12 4.64 6.36
N SER A 9 0.51 4.14 7.45
CA SER A 9 -0.09 5.02 8.46
C SER A 9 0.93 5.96 9.11
N THR A 10 2.16 5.50 9.31
CA THR A 10 3.25 6.32 9.87
C THR A 10 3.66 7.44 8.92
N VAL A 11 3.75 7.16 7.62
CA VAL A 11 4.04 8.17 6.59
C VAL A 11 2.91 9.20 6.53
N VAL A 12 1.65 8.75 6.56
CA VAL A 12 0.47 9.63 6.55
C VAL A 12 0.44 10.50 7.81
N ALA A 13 0.63 9.92 9.00
CA ALA A 13 0.68 10.65 10.26
C ALA A 13 1.76 11.75 10.23
N LYS A 14 2.97 11.43 9.76
CA LYS A 14 4.07 12.39 9.66
C LYS A 14 3.82 13.50 8.63
N LYS A 15 3.28 13.17 7.45
CA LYS A 15 3.09 14.15 6.37
C LYS A 15 1.86 15.03 6.56
N VAL A 16 0.79 14.49 7.14
CA VAL A 16 -0.48 15.21 7.35
C VAL A 16 -0.53 15.84 8.75
N GLY A 17 0.31 15.40 9.67
CA GLY A 17 0.34 15.92 11.05
C GLY A 17 -0.83 15.44 11.89
N ILE A 18 -1.30 14.22 11.65
CA ILE A 18 -2.44 13.62 12.36
C ILE A 18 -1.98 12.54 13.35
N PRO A 19 -2.77 12.27 14.40
CA PRO A 19 -2.47 11.16 15.32
C PRO A 19 -2.41 9.81 14.59
N GLN A 20 -1.50 8.94 15.04
CA GLN A 20 -1.25 7.63 14.42
C GLN A 20 -2.51 6.77 14.33
N ASP A 21 -3.37 6.81 15.35
CA ASP A 21 -4.64 6.07 15.34
C ASP A 21 -5.59 6.56 14.24
N LYS A 22 -5.61 7.87 13.99
CA LYS A 22 -6.40 8.48 12.91
C LYS A 22 -5.82 8.20 11.54
N ALA A 23 -4.49 8.13 11.44
CA ALA A 23 -3.82 7.72 10.20
C ALA A 23 -4.14 6.26 9.85
N LYS A 24 -4.06 5.34 10.82
CA LYS A 24 -4.42 3.94 10.63
C LYS A 24 -5.86 3.78 10.18
N GLN A 25 -6.81 4.45 10.85
CA GLN A 25 -8.22 4.42 10.47
C GLN A 25 -8.43 4.91 9.03
N SER A 26 -7.76 6.00 8.64
CA SER A 26 -7.84 6.54 7.28
C SER A 26 -7.31 5.58 6.23
N VAL A 27 -6.16 4.94 6.50
CA VAL A 27 -5.54 3.98 5.58
C VAL A 27 -6.44 2.77 5.35
N VAL A 28 -7.08 2.24 6.40
CA VAL A 28 -8.03 1.12 6.29
C VAL A 28 -9.23 1.50 5.42
N VAL A 29 -9.82 2.68 5.62
CA VAL A 29 -10.96 3.15 4.80
C VAL A 29 -10.58 3.26 3.33
N VAL A 30 -9.38 3.76 3.01
CA VAL A 30 -8.90 3.87 1.63
C VAL A 30 -8.65 2.50 1.02
N ILE A 31 -8.04 1.57 1.75
CA ILE A 31 -7.85 0.19 1.31
C ILE A 31 -9.19 -0.46 0.99
N ASP A 32 -10.18 -0.33 1.87
CA ASP A 32 -11.52 -0.89 1.65
C ASP A 32 -12.22 -0.27 0.44
N MET A 33 -12.04 1.03 0.23
CA MET A 33 -12.55 1.71 -0.96
C MET A 33 -11.88 1.18 -2.23
N LEU A 34 -10.56 1.00 -2.21
CA LEU A 34 -9.80 0.45 -3.33
C LEU A 34 -10.25 -0.98 -3.64
N LYS A 35 -10.39 -1.85 -2.63
CA LYS A 35 -10.91 -3.22 -2.82
C LYS A 35 -12.29 -3.24 -3.49
N LYS A 36 -13.17 -2.31 -3.12
CA LYS A 36 -14.52 -2.21 -3.70
C LYS A 36 -14.55 -1.62 -5.11
N LYS A 37 -13.53 -0.87 -5.50
CA LYS A 37 -13.45 -0.16 -6.80
C LYS A 37 -12.53 -0.87 -7.79
N LEU A 38 -11.61 -1.69 -7.32
CA LEU A 38 -10.65 -2.41 -8.15
C LEU A 38 -11.27 -3.66 -8.77
N PRO A 39 -10.91 -4.01 -10.01
CA PRO A 39 -11.27 -5.29 -10.60
C PRO A 39 -10.77 -6.46 -9.74
N PRO A 40 -11.44 -7.63 -9.77
CA PRO A 40 -11.11 -8.79 -8.93
C PRO A 40 -9.65 -9.22 -9.02
N THR A 41 -9.03 -9.07 -10.20
CA THR A 41 -7.62 -9.40 -10.47
C THR A 41 -6.63 -8.55 -9.68
N VAL A 42 -6.94 -7.26 -9.49
CA VAL A 42 -6.07 -6.31 -8.77
C VAL A 42 -6.37 -6.33 -7.27
N ALA A 43 -7.63 -6.57 -6.90
CA ALA A 43 -8.03 -6.71 -5.50
C ALA A 43 -7.31 -7.89 -4.81
N GLY A 44 -7.20 -9.04 -5.48
CA GLY A 44 -6.48 -10.20 -4.94
C GLY A 44 -4.97 -9.97 -4.75
N GLN A 45 -4.34 -9.19 -5.64
CA GLN A 45 -2.92 -8.80 -5.50
C GLN A 45 -2.71 -7.83 -4.34
N LEU A 46 -3.61 -6.86 -4.18
CA LEU A 46 -3.59 -5.94 -3.05
C LEU A 46 -3.78 -6.70 -1.72
N GLU A 47 -4.66 -7.69 -1.68
CA GLU A 47 -4.84 -8.54 -0.51
C GLU A 47 -3.60 -9.37 -0.18
N ALA A 48 -2.96 -9.98 -1.18
CA ALA A 48 -1.72 -10.72 -0.96
C ALA A 48 -0.60 -9.85 -0.36
N ILE A 49 -0.43 -8.62 -0.87
CA ILE A 49 0.53 -7.64 -0.34
C ILE A 49 0.15 -7.23 1.09
N LEU A 50 -1.13 -6.93 1.30
CA LEU A 50 -1.62 -6.54 2.61
C LEU A 50 -1.54 -7.66 3.62
N GLU A 51 -1.72 -8.92 3.27
CA GLU A 51 -1.61 -10.04 4.20
C GLU A 51 -0.14 -10.37 4.56
N GLY A 52 0.83 -9.74 3.91
CA GLY A 52 2.24 -10.11 4.04
C GLY A 52 2.54 -11.48 3.42
N ASN A 53 1.60 -12.00 2.61
CA ASN A 53 1.76 -13.23 1.83
C ASN A 53 2.57 -13.00 0.55
N VAL A 54 3.00 -11.76 0.31
CA VAL A 54 4.05 -11.44 -0.65
C VAL A 54 5.35 -11.34 0.13
N ASP A 55 6.24 -12.29 -0.09
CA ASP A 55 7.60 -12.22 0.40
C ASP A 55 8.32 -11.11 -0.36
N LEU A 56 8.26 -9.88 0.17
CA LEU A 56 8.96 -8.70 -0.35
C LEU A 56 10.48 -8.84 -0.17
N SER A 57 10.94 -9.87 0.55
CA SER A 57 12.35 -10.19 0.75
C SER A 57 12.96 -10.92 -0.44
N ASP A 58 12.14 -11.58 -1.29
CA ASP A 58 12.62 -12.43 -2.39
C ASP A 58 12.63 -11.72 -3.77
N GLY A 59 12.74 -10.38 -3.77
CA GLY A 59 13.11 -9.62 -4.97
C GLY A 59 12.10 -8.59 -5.47
N ILE A 60 11.16 -8.14 -4.64
CA ILE A 60 10.47 -6.86 -4.86
C ILE A 60 10.70 -6.02 -3.62
N GLY A 61 11.92 -5.51 -3.47
CA GLY A 61 12.22 -4.53 -2.44
C GLY A 61 11.28 -3.31 -2.59
N LEU A 62 11.16 -2.50 -1.54
CA LEU A 62 10.45 -1.22 -1.64
C LEU A 62 10.94 -0.37 -2.83
N ASP A 63 12.19 -0.54 -3.25
CA ASP A 63 12.76 0.06 -4.47
C ASP A 63 12.13 -0.46 -5.78
N ASP A 64 11.85 -1.76 -5.90
CA ASP A 64 11.17 -2.34 -7.07
C ASP A 64 9.66 -2.02 -7.05
N ALA A 65 9.04 -2.00 -5.88
CA ALA A 65 7.66 -1.53 -5.73
C ALA A 65 7.53 -0.04 -6.11
N ALA A 66 8.52 0.79 -5.75
CA ALA A 66 8.62 2.17 -6.19
C ALA A 66 8.89 2.29 -7.70
N GLY A 67 9.69 1.40 -8.27
CA GLY A 67 9.93 1.30 -9.71
C GLY A 67 8.68 0.89 -10.51
N LEU A 68 7.88 -0.05 -10.00
CA LEU A 68 6.63 -0.49 -10.59
C LEU A 68 5.56 0.61 -10.54
N LEU A 69 5.46 1.32 -9.42
CA LEU A 69 4.62 2.52 -9.29
C LEU A 69 5.10 3.65 -10.20
N GLY A 70 6.41 3.89 -10.32
CA GLY A 70 6.97 4.88 -11.25
C GLY A 70 6.73 4.55 -12.73
N GLY A 71 6.78 3.26 -13.09
CA GLY A 71 6.41 2.78 -14.42
C GLY A 71 4.92 2.96 -14.74
N LEU A 72 4.04 2.71 -13.76
CA LEU A 72 2.60 2.86 -13.89
C LEU A 72 2.13 4.32 -13.88
N LEU A 73 2.87 5.22 -13.22
CA LEU A 73 2.57 6.67 -13.14
C LEU A 73 3.18 7.49 -14.30
N GLY A 74 3.85 6.84 -15.27
CA GLY A 74 4.25 7.51 -16.51
C GLY A 74 5.70 7.31 -16.96
N GLY A 75 6.35 6.19 -16.63
CA GLY A 75 7.67 5.86 -17.16
C GLY A 75 7.65 5.45 -18.64
N LYS A 76 7.52 6.41 -19.56
CA LYS A 76 7.95 6.23 -20.95
C LYS A 76 8.88 7.36 -21.37
N LYS A 77 10.18 7.04 -21.25
CA LYS A 77 11.39 7.79 -21.59
C LYS A 77 11.86 8.83 -20.60
#